data_AF-A0A432G1A9-F1
#
_entry.id   AF-A0A432G1A9-F1
#
_cell.length_a   1.000
_cell.length_b   1.000
_cell.length_c   1.000
_cell.angle_alpha   90.00
_cell.angle_beta   90.00
_cell.angle_gamma   90.00
#
_symmetry.space_group_name_H-M   'P 1'
#
loop_
_entity.id
_entity.type
_entity.pdbx_description
1 polymer ?
#
loop_
_entity_poly.entity_id
_entity_poly.type
_entity_poly.pdbx_seq_one_letter_code
_entity_poly.pdbx_strand_id
1 'polypeptide(L)'
;MNPVEVFEGESPVILGQPHGGTFIPAKVASQFNANGLKIADTDWHIHRLYKGLLPQATIVQATFNRYLIDVNRDPSGKSLYPGLVTTELCPTLDFEGQDIYNKGAEPDALEIESRLQTYHTAYHAALLEQLNCINKKI
;
A
#
# COMPACT_ATOMS: atom_id res chain seq x y z
N MET A 1 14.13 3.64 6.02
CA MET A 1 13.55 3.56 4.66
C MET A 1 12.34 4.48 4.63
N ASN A 2 12.13 5.19 3.52
CA ASN A 2 11.01 6.12 3.38
C ASN A 2 9.80 5.36 2.82
N PRO A 3 8.64 5.29 3.52
CA PRO A 3 7.49 4.47 3.10
C PRO A 3 6.77 5.02 1.86
N VAL A 4 6.99 6.28 1.52
CA VAL A 4 6.29 6.97 0.43
C VAL A 4 7.27 7.83 -0.34
N GLU A 5 7.25 7.72 -1.67
CA GLU A 5 7.95 8.66 -2.55
C GLU A 5 6.95 9.55 -3.27
N VAL A 6 7.27 10.85 -3.34
CA VAL A 6 6.45 11.84 -4.03
C VAL A 6 7.29 12.49 -5.13
N PHE A 7 6.76 12.47 -6.35
CA PHE A 7 7.31 13.20 -7.49
C PHE A 7 6.33 14.30 -7.82
N GLU A 8 6.66 15.52 -7.42
CA GLU A 8 5.76 16.66 -7.60
C GLU A 8 5.66 17.08 -9.06
N GLY A 9 4.44 17.41 -9.49
CA GLY A 9 4.12 17.97 -10.79
C GLY A 9 3.37 19.30 -10.66
N GLU A 10 3.11 19.94 -11.79
CA GLU A 10 2.45 21.24 -11.85
C GLU A 10 0.95 21.15 -12.20
N SER A 11 0.48 19.98 -12.64
CA SER A 11 -0.91 19.69 -13.00
C SER A 11 -1.81 19.51 -11.77
N PRO A 12 -3.14 19.76 -11.88
CA PRO A 12 -4.11 19.38 -10.85
C PRO A 12 -4.39 17.86 -10.76
N VAL A 13 -3.59 17.02 -11.43
CA VAL A 13 -3.75 15.55 -11.41
C VAL A 13 -2.72 14.91 -10.47
N ILE A 14 -3.21 14.04 -9.58
CA ILE A 14 -2.38 13.17 -8.73
C ILE A 14 -2.56 11.72 -9.17
N LEU A 15 -1.46 11.00 -9.39
CA LEU A 15 -1.41 9.57 -9.63
C LEU A 15 -0.96 8.86 -8.35
N GLY A 16 -1.92 8.30 -7.60
CA GLY A 16 -1.64 7.44 -6.45
C GLY A 16 -1.27 6.02 -6.88
N GLN A 17 -0.15 5.51 -6.38
CA GLN A 17 0.38 4.19 -6.71
C GLN A 17 0.60 3.39 -5.41
N PRO A 18 -0.45 2.75 -4.87
CA PRO A 18 -0.41 2.15 -3.54
C PRO A 18 0.30 0.78 -3.49
N HIS A 19 0.46 0.10 -4.63
CA HIS A 19 0.77 -1.35 -4.65
C HIS A 19 1.99 -1.74 -5.51
N GLY A 20 2.80 -0.77 -5.95
CA GLY A 20 4.02 -1.05 -6.72
C GLY A 20 5.28 -1.33 -5.89
N GLY A 21 5.22 -1.08 -4.57
CA GLY A 21 6.32 -1.29 -3.65
C GLY A 21 6.58 -2.78 -3.34
N THR A 22 7.85 -3.12 -3.07
CA THR A 22 8.26 -4.50 -2.76
C THR A 22 8.93 -4.63 -1.40
N PHE A 23 9.19 -3.52 -0.71
CA PHE A 23 9.86 -3.58 0.58
C PHE A 23 8.98 -4.24 1.63
N ILE A 24 9.58 -5.19 2.35
CA ILE A 24 9.02 -5.82 3.55
C ILE A 24 10.13 -5.81 4.61
N PRO A 25 9.88 -5.32 5.84
CA PRO A 25 10.86 -5.41 6.93
C PRO A 25 11.26 -6.86 7.19
N ALA A 26 12.56 -7.10 7.47
CA ALA A 26 13.08 -8.46 7.70
C ALA A 26 12.30 -9.25 8.78
N LYS A 27 11.85 -8.56 9.84
CA LYS A 27 10.99 -9.16 10.88
C LYS A 27 9.70 -9.74 10.29
N VAL A 28 9.01 -8.97 9.45
CA VAL A 28 7.75 -9.40 8.81
C VAL A 28 8.02 -10.47 7.76
N ALA A 29 9.08 -10.30 6.95
CA ALA A 29 9.46 -11.31 5.96
C ALA A 29 9.75 -12.68 6.60
N SER A 30 10.31 -12.71 7.82
CA SER A 30 10.55 -13.97 8.55
C SER A 30 9.26 -14.66 9.05
N GLN A 31 8.15 -13.94 9.12
CA GLN A 31 6.84 -14.49 9.47
C GLN A 31 6.12 -15.09 8.25
N PHE A 32 6.48 -14.69 7.03
CA PHE A 32 5.88 -15.21 5.80
C PHE A 32 6.28 -16.66 5.51
N ASN A 33 5.34 -17.39 4.91
CA ASN A 33 5.61 -18.70 4.34
C ASN A 33 6.18 -18.57 2.92
N ALA A 34 6.45 -19.70 2.25
CA ALA A 34 6.97 -19.72 0.88
C ALA A 34 6.05 -19.01 -0.14
N ASN A 35 4.74 -18.96 0.11
CA ASN A 35 3.79 -18.24 -0.72
C ASN A 35 3.87 -16.72 -0.50
N GLY A 36 3.85 -16.26 0.75
CA GLY A 36 3.95 -14.83 1.08
C GLY A 36 5.24 -14.18 0.59
N LEU A 37 6.35 -14.92 0.60
CA LEU A 37 7.63 -14.45 0.06
C LEU A 37 7.62 -14.22 -1.46
N LYS A 38 6.64 -14.76 -2.19
CA LYS A 38 6.48 -14.47 -3.63
C LYS A 38 5.95 -13.07 -3.90
N ILE A 39 5.30 -12.44 -2.92
CA ILE A 39 4.62 -11.13 -3.05
C ILE A 39 3.77 -11.05 -4.34
N ALA A 40 2.99 -12.11 -4.59
CA ALA A 40 2.35 -12.34 -5.89
C ALA A 40 1.39 -11.20 -6.30
N ASP A 41 0.71 -10.59 -5.32
CA ASP A 41 -0.31 -9.57 -5.54
C ASP A 41 0.24 -8.15 -5.73
N THR A 42 1.55 -8.03 -5.97
CA THR A 42 2.21 -6.76 -6.27
C THR A 42 1.79 -6.25 -7.65
N ASP A 43 1.55 -4.95 -7.77
CA ASP A 43 1.33 -4.29 -9.06
C ASP A 43 2.69 -4.06 -9.74
N TRP A 44 3.40 -5.15 -10.07
CA TRP A 44 4.82 -5.21 -10.43
C TRP A 44 5.32 -4.19 -11.44
N HIS A 45 4.44 -3.71 -12.32
CA HIS A 45 4.80 -2.84 -13.41
C HIS A 45 4.14 -1.46 -13.34
N ILE A 46 3.40 -1.13 -12.28
CA ILE A 46 2.63 0.12 -12.21
C ILE A 46 3.52 1.35 -12.36
N HIS A 47 4.67 1.39 -11.68
CA HIS A 47 5.64 2.49 -11.78
C HIS A 47 6.18 2.64 -13.21
N ARG A 48 6.43 1.53 -13.91
CA ARG A 48 6.91 1.54 -15.31
C ARG A 48 5.81 1.90 -16.29
N LEU A 49 4.62 1.35 -16.12
CA LEU A 49 3.46 1.54 -16.98
C LEU A 49 3.05 3.02 -17.01
N TYR A 50 3.14 3.71 -15.87
CA TYR A 50 2.71 5.11 -15.75
C TYR A 50 3.85 6.10 -16.02
N LYS A 51 5.09 5.61 -16.17
CA LYS A 51 6.25 6.46 -16.41
C LYS A 51 6.05 7.28 -17.68
N GLY A 52 6.00 8.61 -17.53
CA GLY A 52 5.83 9.54 -18.64
C GLY A 52 4.41 9.61 -19.23
N LEU A 53 3.44 8.90 -18.65
CA LEU A 53 2.05 8.92 -19.12
C LEU A 53 1.45 10.33 -19.00
N LEU A 54 1.68 10.99 -17.86
CA LEU A 54 1.30 12.37 -17.58
C LEU A 54 2.50 13.10 -16.96
N PRO A 55 3.39 13.71 -17.76
CA PRO A 55 4.66 14.27 -17.27
C PRO A 55 4.52 15.38 -16.23
N GLN A 56 3.37 16.05 -16.17
CA GLN A 56 3.11 17.14 -15.24
C GLN A 56 2.29 16.71 -14.02
N ALA A 57 1.85 15.45 -13.92
CA ALA A 57 1.09 14.97 -12.78
C ALA A 57 2.01 14.73 -11.57
N THR A 58 1.52 15.01 -10.37
CA THR A 58 2.18 14.55 -9.15
C THR A 58 1.98 13.04 -9.01
N ILE A 59 3.04 12.30 -8.65
CA ILE A 59 2.97 10.86 -8.37
C ILE A 59 3.23 10.65 -6.88
N VAL A 60 2.37 9.88 -6.21
CA VAL A 60 2.56 9.45 -4.81
C VAL A 60 2.59 7.93 -4.79
N GLN A 61 3.75 7.34 -4.49
CA GLN A 61 3.95 5.89 -4.55
C GLN A 61 4.32 5.31 -3.19
N ALA A 62 3.68 4.20 -2.82
CA ALA A 62 4.10 3.39 -1.69
C ALA A 62 5.33 2.55 -2.08
N THR A 63 6.35 2.53 -1.23
CA THR A 63 7.60 1.79 -1.48
C THR A 63 7.62 0.41 -0.81
N PHE A 64 6.65 0.15 0.06
CA PHE A 64 6.43 -1.13 0.73
C PHE A 64 5.38 -1.99 0.03
N ASN A 65 5.41 -3.29 0.30
CA ASN A 65 4.51 -4.25 -0.31
C ASN A 65 3.13 -4.27 0.37
N ARG A 66 2.08 -4.53 -0.41
CA ARG A 66 0.70 -4.62 0.12
C ARG A 66 0.48 -5.74 1.14
N TYR A 67 1.29 -6.81 1.12
CA TYR A 67 1.23 -7.86 2.14
C TYR A 67 1.70 -7.38 3.51
N LEU A 68 2.51 -6.31 3.56
CA LEU A 68 2.81 -5.65 4.82
C LEU A 68 1.55 -4.96 5.36
N ILE A 69 0.94 -4.12 4.53
CA ILE A 69 -0.31 -3.42 4.79
C ILE A 69 -0.86 -2.84 3.48
N ASP A 70 -2.14 -3.06 3.20
CA ASP A 70 -2.81 -2.56 2.01
C ASP A 70 -3.38 -1.15 2.27
N VAL A 71 -2.69 -0.12 1.78
CA VAL A 71 -3.11 1.27 1.95
C VAL A 71 -4.33 1.69 1.15
N ASN A 72 -4.86 0.80 0.30
CA ASN A 72 -6.12 1.00 -0.40
C ASN A 72 -7.30 0.33 0.33
N ARG A 73 -7.13 -0.01 1.62
CA ARG A 73 -8.19 -0.47 2.53
C ARG A 73 -8.50 0.58 3.59
N ASP A 74 -9.77 0.60 3.99
CA ASP A 74 -10.24 1.42 5.12
C ASP A 74 -9.56 0.93 6.41
N PRO A 75 -8.88 1.83 7.15
CA PRO A 75 -8.17 1.44 8.37
C PRO A 75 -9.08 0.95 9.49
N SER A 76 -10.39 1.25 9.44
CA SER A 76 -11.40 0.70 10.36
C SER A 76 -11.81 -0.74 10.05
N GLY A 77 -11.30 -1.33 8.96
CA GLY A 77 -11.64 -2.70 8.53
C GLY A 77 -13.01 -2.83 7.87
N LYS A 78 -13.70 -1.71 7.59
CA LYS A 78 -14.96 -1.73 6.84
C LYS A 78 -14.72 -2.16 5.40
N SER A 79 -15.45 -3.19 4.95
CA SER A 79 -15.46 -3.56 3.54
C SER A 79 -16.03 -2.41 2.71
N LEU A 80 -15.33 -2.07 1.62
CA LEU A 80 -15.80 -1.11 0.62
C LEU A 80 -17.01 -1.64 -0.17
N TYR A 81 -17.18 -2.96 -0.21
CA TYR A 81 -18.25 -3.63 -0.95
C TYR A 81 -18.98 -4.62 -0.03
N PRO A 82 -20.05 -4.16 0.65
CA PRO A 82 -20.86 -5.03 1.51
C PRO A 82 -21.34 -6.27 0.75
N GLY A 83 -21.04 -7.46 1.27
CA GLY A 83 -21.40 -8.74 0.66
C GLY A 83 -20.36 -9.35 -0.28
N LEU A 84 -19.23 -8.67 -0.54
CA LEU A 84 -18.07 -9.26 -1.21
C LEU A 84 -16.95 -9.57 -0.22
N VAL A 85 -16.26 -10.69 -0.44
CA VAL A 85 -15.00 -10.99 0.24
C VAL A 85 -14.00 -9.91 -0.16
N THR A 86 -13.49 -9.19 0.82
CA THR A 86 -12.43 -8.19 0.62
C THR A 86 -11.21 -8.62 1.41
N THR A 87 -10.02 -8.32 0.87
CA THR A 87 -8.78 -8.55 1.61
C THR A 87 -8.68 -7.59 2.80
N GLU A 88 -8.08 -8.06 3.87
CA GLU A 88 -7.89 -7.33 5.13
C GLU A 88 -6.89 -6.17 4.97
N LEU A 89 -6.85 -5.26 5.96
CA LEU A 89 -5.88 -4.16 6.01
C LEU A 89 -4.44 -4.68 6.02
N CYS A 90 -4.16 -5.71 6.82
CA CYS A 90 -2.92 -6.50 6.75
C CYS A 90 -3.30 -7.87 6.22
N PRO A 91 -3.18 -8.14 4.91
CA PRO A 91 -3.67 -9.37 4.30
C PRO A 91 -3.04 -10.60 4.93
N THR A 92 -3.84 -11.61 5.27
CA THR A 92 -3.39 -12.95 5.70
C THR A 92 -3.46 -13.98 4.58
N LEU A 93 -4.21 -13.66 3.51
CA LEU A 93 -4.37 -14.46 2.29
C LEU A 93 -3.92 -13.65 1.07
N ASP A 94 -3.44 -14.34 0.05
CA ASP A 94 -3.29 -13.77 -1.29
C ASP A 94 -4.65 -13.67 -2.03
N PHE A 95 -4.64 -13.13 -3.25
CA PHE A 95 -5.86 -13.03 -4.07
C PHE A 95 -6.43 -14.36 -4.54
N GLU A 96 -5.65 -15.44 -4.50
CA GLU A 96 -6.13 -16.80 -4.77
C GLU A 96 -6.71 -17.48 -3.52
N GLY A 97 -6.63 -16.82 -2.35
CA GLY A 97 -7.13 -17.33 -1.08
C GLY A 97 -6.17 -18.26 -0.36
N GLN A 98 -4.87 -18.22 -0.69
CA GLN A 98 -3.83 -19.02 -0.03
C GLN A 98 -3.17 -18.24 1.11
N ASP A 99 -2.89 -18.90 2.22
CA ASP A 99 -2.17 -18.31 3.36
C ASP A 99 -0.81 -17.74 2.93
N ILE A 100 -0.46 -16.56 3.42
CA ILE A 100 0.85 -15.94 3.16
C ILE A 100 1.79 -15.97 4.39
N TYR A 101 1.26 -16.24 5.59
CA TYR A 101 2.03 -16.37 6.82
C TYR A 101 2.33 -17.83 7.15
N ASN A 102 3.41 -18.06 7.91
CA ASN A 102 3.55 -19.31 8.64
C ASN A 102 2.42 -19.41 9.67
N LYS A 103 1.93 -20.62 9.90
CA LYS A 103 0.81 -20.86 10.82
C LYS A 103 1.08 -20.27 12.20
N GLY A 104 0.19 -19.38 12.67
CA GLY A 104 0.31 -18.74 13.99
C GLY A 104 1.27 -17.53 14.02
N ALA A 105 1.78 -17.10 12.86
CA ALA A 105 2.63 -15.92 12.72
C ALA A 105 1.91 -14.75 12.03
N GLU A 106 0.58 -14.82 11.93
CA GLU A 106 -0.28 -13.74 11.43
C GLU A 106 -0.14 -12.48 12.32
N PRO A 107 -0.28 -11.27 11.77
CA PRO A 107 -0.11 -10.05 12.55
C PRO A 107 -1.22 -9.92 13.59
N ASP A 108 -0.83 -9.64 14.83
CA ASP A 108 -1.78 -9.33 15.89
C ASP A 108 -2.24 -7.85 15.83
N ALA A 109 -3.17 -7.47 16.72
CA ALA A 109 -3.71 -6.11 16.74
C ALA A 109 -2.64 -5.03 17.00
N LEU A 110 -1.60 -5.32 17.79
CA LEU A 110 -0.52 -4.36 18.08
C LEU A 110 0.39 -4.19 16.86
N GLU A 111 0.67 -5.28 16.15
CA GLU A 111 1.43 -5.26 14.92
C GLU A 111 0.66 -4.54 13.79
N ILE A 112 -0.64 -4.78 13.66
CA ILE A 112 -1.51 -4.06 12.72
C ILE A 112 -1.49 -2.55 13.00
N GLU A 113 -1.68 -2.13 14.25
CA GLU A 113 -1.66 -0.72 14.64
C GLU A 113 -0.29 -0.08 14.36
N SER A 114 0.80 -0.78 14.65
CA SER A 114 2.15 -0.28 14.34
C SER A 114 2.36 -0.09 12.83
N ARG A 115 1.89 -1.03 12.01
CA ARG A 115 1.98 -0.94 10.55
C ARG A 115 1.09 0.18 10.01
N LEU A 116 -0.11 0.35 10.56
CA LEU A 116 -1.02 1.46 10.24
C LEU A 116 -0.31 2.81 10.44
N GLN A 117 0.21 3.06 11.64
CA GLN A 117 0.86 4.33 11.98
C GLN A 117 2.11 4.59 11.14
N THR A 118 2.87 3.56 10.81
CA THR A 118 4.15 3.70 10.10
C THR A 118 3.98 3.86 8.60
N TYR A 119 3.05 3.13 7.99
CA TYR A 119 2.98 2.99 6.53
C TYR A 119 1.68 3.57 5.96
N HIS A 120 0.52 3.17 6.50
CA HIS A 120 -0.79 3.63 6.01
C HIS A 120 -0.97 5.14 6.24
N THR A 121 -0.75 5.59 7.47
CA THR A 121 -0.85 7.01 7.81
C THR A 121 0.13 7.85 6.99
N ALA A 122 1.36 7.36 6.75
CA ALA A 122 2.33 8.09 5.95
C ALA A 122 1.88 8.27 4.49
N TYR A 123 1.36 7.21 3.86
CA TYR A 123 0.86 7.27 2.48
C TYR A 123 -0.32 8.22 2.33
N HIS A 124 -1.30 8.13 3.24
CA HIS A 124 -2.48 9.01 3.20
C HIS A 124 -2.16 10.45 3.60
N ALA A 125 -1.20 10.69 4.49
CA ALA A 125 -0.73 12.04 4.79
C ALA A 125 -0.09 12.70 3.57
N ALA A 126 0.76 11.97 2.84
CA ALA A 126 1.37 12.47 1.60
C ALA A 126 0.32 12.78 0.52
N LEU A 127 -0.67 11.90 0.32
CA LEU A 127 -1.78 12.16 -0.61
C LEU A 127 -2.58 13.41 -0.20
N LEU A 128 -2.91 13.55 1.08
CA LEU A 128 -3.69 14.68 1.59
C LEU A 128 -2.92 16.00 1.44
N GLU A 129 -1.61 16.00 1.68
CA GLU A 129 -0.76 17.16 1.44
C GLU A 129 -0.82 17.62 -0.01
N GLN A 130 -0.70 16.69 -0.97
CA GLN A 130 -0.75 17.01 -2.39
C GLN A 130 -2.13 17.49 -2.83
N LEU A 131 -3.21 16.91 -2.29
CA LEU A 131 -4.58 17.42 -2.50
C LEU A 131 -4.74 18.86 -1.99
N ASN A 132 -4.21 19.16 -0.81
CA ASN A 132 -4.24 20.52 -0.24
C ASN A 132 -3.43 21.51 -1.07
N CYS A 133 -2.29 21.10 -1.63
CA CYS A 133 -1.49 21.92 -2.54
C CYS A 133 -2.24 22.28 -3.82
N ILE A 134 -3.01 21.35 -4.39
CA ILE A 134 -3.84 21.61 -5.57
C ILE A 134 -4.98 22.57 -5.25
N ASN A 135 -5.69 22.34 -4.14
CA ASN A 135 -6.83 23.18 -3.74
C ASN A 135 -6.46 24.64 -3.48
N LYS A 136 -5.21 24.93 -3.11
CA LYS A 136 -4.71 26.31 -2.91
C LYS A 136 -4.39 27.04 -4.23
N LYS A 137 -4.24 26.31 -5.34
CA LYS A 137 -3.86 26.87 -6.65
C LYS A 137 -5.07 27.24 -7.52
N ILE A 138 -6.27 26.86 -7.12
CA ILE A 138 -7.56 27.14 -7.78
C ILE A 138 -8.22 28.32 -7.07
#